data_AF-A0A554VHH1-F1
#
_entry.id   AF-A0A554VHH1-F1
#
_cell.length_a   1.000
_cell.length_b   1.000
_cell.length_c   1.000
_cell.angle_alpha   90.00
_cell.angle_beta   90.00
_cell.angle_gamma   90.00
#
_symmetry.space_group_name_H-M   'P 1'
#
loop_
_entity.id
_entity.type
_entity.pdbx_description
1 polymer ?
#
loop_
_entity_poly.entity_id
_entity_poly.type
_entity_poly.pdbx_seq_one_letter_code
_entity_poly.pdbx_strand_id
1 'polypeptide(L)'
;MKEHYILGYNINIYEKERVLDIIDTQGIYKDEFDILKQTGNISTKLIYCNKNLIKIVEIDELNNIETRLQDNLNCIKYQDIPKNRINFLIHSEKEENSCLGEIDFTKFLKPNCDDIRSPFQLIGKLSKKDESFKWLPFDELYLTYPLFTGIGDYLFLDYSNPLAPSVCQTDYIIDYPYGEINKNLVHRFERSNLKAKSIKIVNDLNDLDFEYWYNGIAGVPFWIQHPEIPRCPKNGKKMKFVCQISTTESVKVKESDVLNDNSLSIRDHQFLQFWGSGDLYVFIEPESKIVGYLIQDT
;
A
#
# COMPACT_ATOMS: atom_id res chain seq x y z
N MET A 1 1.23 29.20 15.59
CA MET A 1 0.40 28.44 14.63
C MET A 1 0.93 27.02 14.57
N LYS A 2 0.08 26.03 14.29
CA LYS A 2 0.49 24.63 14.09
C LYS A 2 0.06 24.14 12.71
N GLU A 3 0.77 23.16 12.17
CA GLU A 3 0.54 22.68 10.80
C GLU A 3 0.59 21.14 10.75
N HIS A 4 -0.28 20.57 9.91
CA HIS A 4 -0.12 19.22 9.37
C HIS A 4 0.18 19.31 7.88
N TYR A 5 1.07 18.43 7.42
CA TYR A 5 1.44 18.26 6.02
C TYR A 5 0.97 16.89 5.61
N ILE A 6 0.26 16.79 4.50
CA ILE A 6 -0.45 15.59 4.08
C ILE A 6 -0.12 15.33 2.62
N LEU A 7 0.26 14.09 2.32
CA LEU A 7 0.41 13.62 0.95
C LEU A 7 -0.98 13.38 0.32
N GLY A 8 -1.16 13.84 -0.92
CA GLY A 8 -2.37 13.61 -1.71
C GLY A 8 -3.30 14.81 -1.84
N TYR A 9 -4.25 14.66 -2.76
CA TYR A 9 -5.24 15.65 -3.14
C TYR A 9 -6.64 15.27 -2.62
N ASN A 10 -7.57 16.24 -2.61
CA ASN A 10 -8.99 16.02 -2.29
C ASN A 10 -9.25 15.25 -0.99
N ILE A 11 -8.65 15.72 0.11
CA ILE A 11 -8.97 15.20 1.44
C ILE A 11 -10.47 15.44 1.67
N ASN A 12 -11.26 14.37 1.80
CA ASN A 12 -12.65 14.49 2.22
C ASN A 12 -12.68 14.94 3.69
N ILE A 13 -12.77 16.25 3.87
CA ILE A 13 -12.70 16.93 5.16
C ILE A 13 -14.05 17.10 5.84
N TYR A 14 -15.15 16.69 5.19
CA TYR A 14 -16.49 16.97 5.67
C TYR A 14 -16.90 16.10 6.86
N GLU A 15 -16.12 15.06 7.17
CA GLU A 15 -16.30 14.17 8.31
C GLU A 15 -15.05 14.18 9.20
N LYS A 16 -15.22 14.63 10.46
CA LYS A 16 -14.13 14.83 11.40
C LYS A 16 -13.30 13.56 11.63
N GLU A 17 -13.97 12.42 11.78
CA GLU A 17 -13.33 11.12 12.00
C GLU A 17 -12.44 10.76 10.81
N ARG A 18 -12.94 10.95 9.58
CA ARG A 18 -12.17 10.72 8.35
C ARG A 18 -10.93 11.62 8.27
N VAL A 19 -11.02 12.88 8.69
CA VAL A 19 -9.86 13.79 8.69
C VAL A 19 -8.74 13.29 9.60
N LEU A 20 -9.06 12.81 10.80
CA LEU A 20 -8.04 12.30 11.72
C LEU A 20 -7.40 11.02 11.18
N ASP A 21 -8.19 10.16 10.53
CA ASP A 21 -7.67 8.97 9.87
C ASP A 21 -6.75 9.32 8.71
N ILE A 22 -7.12 10.32 7.90
CA ILE A 22 -6.26 10.83 6.81
C ILE A 22 -4.98 11.45 7.38
N ILE A 23 -5.05 12.28 8.43
CA ILE A 23 -3.83 12.88 9.02
C ILE A 23 -2.89 11.79 9.54
N ASP A 24 -3.42 10.72 10.14
CA ASP A 24 -2.60 9.63 10.68
C ASP A 24 -1.99 8.74 9.59
N THR A 25 -2.70 8.50 8.48
CA THR A 25 -2.21 7.64 7.40
C THR A 25 -1.38 8.42 6.36
N GLN A 26 -1.78 9.63 6.02
CA GLN A 26 -1.20 10.47 4.96
C GLN A 26 -0.32 11.61 5.52
N GLY A 27 -0.28 11.80 6.83
CA GLY A 27 0.51 12.85 7.46
C GLY A 27 2.01 12.59 7.36
N ILE A 28 2.73 13.56 6.80
CA ILE A 28 4.18 13.50 6.58
C ILE A 28 4.91 14.62 7.30
N TYR A 29 6.24 14.52 7.32
CA TYR A 29 7.09 15.58 7.82
C TYR A 29 7.22 16.71 6.80
N LYS A 30 7.39 17.93 7.32
CA LYS A 30 7.54 19.15 6.51
C LYS A 30 8.65 19.04 5.47
N ASP A 31 9.79 18.49 5.88
CA ASP A 31 10.96 18.36 5.01
C ASP A 31 10.70 17.47 3.79
N GLU A 32 9.89 16.43 3.93
CA GLU A 32 9.49 15.55 2.82
C GLU A 32 8.36 16.17 1.99
N PHE A 33 7.44 16.90 2.63
CA PHE A 33 6.44 17.72 1.95
C PHE A 33 7.08 18.77 1.04
N ASP A 34 8.13 19.44 1.52
CA ASP A 34 8.87 20.44 0.76
C ASP A 34 9.63 19.82 -0.44
N ILE A 35 9.99 18.53 -0.38
CA ILE A 35 10.58 17.79 -1.51
C ILE A 35 9.49 17.48 -2.55
N LEU A 36 8.36 16.90 -2.13
CA LEU A 36 7.24 16.54 -3.02
C LEU A 36 6.64 17.74 -3.74
N LYS A 37 6.65 18.91 -3.09
CA LYS A 37 6.24 20.15 -3.72
C LYS A 37 7.06 20.49 -4.97
N GLN A 38 8.32 20.04 -5.03
CA GLN A 38 9.21 20.29 -6.17
C GLN A 38 8.98 19.31 -7.32
N THR A 39 8.31 18.18 -7.07
CA THR A 39 8.01 17.12 -8.04
C THR A 39 6.57 17.21 -8.56
N GLY A 40 5.89 18.34 -8.33
CA GLY A 40 4.52 18.52 -8.78
C GLY A 40 3.45 17.66 -8.11
N ASN A 41 3.85 16.83 -7.16
CA ASN A 41 2.95 15.93 -6.47
C ASN A 41 1.98 16.72 -5.58
N ILE A 42 0.69 16.55 -5.84
CA ILE A 42 -0.35 17.32 -5.13
C ILE A 42 -0.29 16.99 -3.64
N SER A 43 -0.14 18.04 -2.83
CA SER A 43 0.05 17.92 -1.39
C SER A 43 -0.81 18.94 -0.64
N THR A 44 -1.30 18.56 0.54
CA THR A 44 -2.23 19.40 1.32
C THR A 44 -1.62 19.83 2.65
N LYS A 45 -1.80 21.10 3.02
CA LYS A 45 -1.39 21.67 4.30
C LYS A 45 -2.60 22.14 5.11
N LEU A 46 -2.73 21.65 6.34
CA LEU A 46 -3.74 22.07 7.30
C LEU A 46 -3.13 23.04 8.32
N ILE A 47 -3.69 24.24 8.48
CA ILE A 47 -3.16 25.29 9.36
C ILE A 47 -4.11 25.54 10.54
N TYR A 48 -3.55 25.54 11.74
CA TYR A 48 -4.29 25.67 12.99
C TYR A 48 -3.87 26.90 13.80
N CYS A 49 -4.86 27.61 14.33
CA CYS A 49 -4.69 28.70 15.30
C CYS A 49 -5.55 28.43 16.55
N ASN A 50 -4.97 28.58 17.74
CA ASN A 50 -5.63 28.26 19.01
C ASN A 50 -6.27 26.85 19.01
N LYS A 51 -5.57 25.88 18.41
CA LYS A 51 -6.00 24.49 18.17
C LYS A 51 -7.14 24.30 17.17
N ASN A 52 -7.73 25.35 16.62
CA ASN A 52 -8.80 25.24 15.62
C ASN A 52 -8.19 25.23 14.23
N LEU A 53 -8.68 24.35 13.34
CA LEU A 53 -8.38 24.43 11.92
C LEU A 53 -8.92 25.77 11.39
N ILE A 54 -8.06 26.57 10.77
CA ILE A 54 -8.42 27.89 10.23
C ILE A 54 -8.19 28.01 8.72
N LYS A 55 -7.43 27.09 8.13
CA LYS A 55 -7.11 27.14 6.71
C LYS A 55 -6.64 25.79 6.18
N ILE A 56 -6.99 25.49 4.93
CA ILE A 56 -6.49 24.38 4.14
C ILE A 56 -5.84 24.97 2.90
N VAL A 57 -4.64 24.51 2.57
CA VAL A 57 -3.90 24.93 1.39
C VAL A 57 -3.55 23.69 0.61
N GLU A 58 -4.15 23.56 -0.57
CA GLU A 58 -3.76 22.57 -1.56
C GLU A 58 -2.65 23.16 -2.41
N ILE A 59 -1.63 22.36 -2.68
CA ILE A 59 -0.46 22.77 -3.45
C ILE A 59 -0.38 21.83 -4.66
N ASP A 60 -0.52 22.39 -5.85
CA ASP A 60 -0.24 21.72 -7.13
C ASP A 60 1.00 22.35 -7.82
N GLU A 61 1.40 21.79 -8.96
CA GLU A 61 2.53 22.24 -9.79
C GLU A 61 2.56 23.74 -10.11
N LEU A 62 1.39 24.37 -10.21
CA LEU A 62 1.21 25.68 -10.84
C LEU A 62 0.65 26.72 -9.88
N ASN A 63 -0.01 26.33 -8.79
CA ASN A 63 -0.74 27.21 -7.88
C ASN A 63 -0.79 26.71 -6.42
N ASN A 64 -0.80 27.65 -5.47
CA ASN A 64 -1.35 27.36 -4.15
C ASN A 64 -2.85 27.65 -4.21
N ILE A 65 -3.67 26.60 -4.18
CA ILE A 65 -5.12 26.74 -4.12
C ILE A 65 -5.51 26.83 -2.65
N GLU A 66 -5.90 28.03 -2.24
CA GLU A 66 -6.43 28.25 -0.90
C GLU A 66 -7.93 27.99 -0.88
N THR A 67 -8.32 26.88 -0.24
CA THR A 67 -9.73 26.55 -0.08
C THR A 67 -10.27 27.29 1.14
N ARG A 68 -11.30 28.11 0.93
CA ARG A 68 -12.04 28.76 2.02
C ARG A 68 -12.74 27.68 2.84
N LEU A 69 -12.46 27.63 4.15
CA LEU A 69 -13.11 26.70 5.06
C LEU A 69 -14.62 26.90 5.04
N GLN A 70 -15.36 25.80 4.88
CA GLN A 70 -16.78 25.73 5.22
C GLN A 70 -16.97 25.74 6.75
N ASP A 71 -18.10 26.27 7.22
CA ASP A 71 -18.35 26.53 8.65
C ASP A 71 -18.29 25.28 9.54
N ASN A 72 -18.54 24.08 8.98
CA ASN A 72 -18.46 22.79 9.66
C ASN A 72 -17.02 22.35 10.00
N LEU A 73 -15.99 22.92 9.36
CA LEU A 73 -14.60 22.50 9.55
C LEU A 73 -13.93 23.10 10.80
N ASN A 74 -14.56 24.11 11.42
CA ASN A 74 -14.08 24.74 12.66
C ASN A 74 -14.08 23.79 13.89
N CYS A 75 -14.73 22.64 13.78
CA CYS A 75 -14.78 21.63 14.83
C CYS A 75 -13.51 20.74 14.86
N ILE A 76 -12.72 20.73 13.79
CA ILE A 76 -11.49 19.94 13.70
C ILE A 76 -10.41 20.60 14.56
N LYS A 77 -10.03 19.91 15.64
CA LYS A 77 -8.99 20.36 16.55
C LYS A 77 -7.65 19.75 16.19
N TYR A 78 -6.60 20.54 16.33
CA TYR A 78 -5.23 20.04 16.22
C TYR A 78 -5.00 18.91 17.21
N GLN A 79 -4.47 17.80 16.72
CA GLN A 79 -4.00 16.67 17.52
C GLN A 79 -2.56 16.37 17.13
N ASP A 80 -1.73 16.03 18.12
CA ASP A 80 -0.35 15.64 17.84
C ASP A 80 -0.32 14.18 17.41
N ILE A 81 -0.58 13.96 16.12
CA ILE A 81 -0.63 12.65 15.48
C ILE A 81 0.77 12.33 14.94
N PRO A 82 1.30 11.10 15.17
CA PRO A 82 2.56 10.67 14.60
C PRO A 82 2.60 10.86 13.09
N LYS A 83 3.74 11.32 12.58
CA LYS A 83 3.96 11.53 11.15
C LYS A 83 4.71 10.35 10.57
N ASN A 84 4.45 10.09 9.30
CA ASN A 84 5.07 9.02 8.55
C ASN A 84 6.25 9.54 7.73
N ARG A 85 7.21 8.64 7.47
CA ARG A 85 8.38 8.89 6.63
C ARG A 85 8.21 8.16 5.32
N ILE A 86 8.39 8.85 4.20
CA ILE A 86 8.29 8.24 2.87
C ILE A 86 9.57 7.47 2.55
N ASN A 87 9.42 6.18 2.27
CA ASN A 87 10.52 5.31 1.83
C ASN A 87 10.13 4.57 0.56
N PHE A 88 10.91 4.75 -0.50
CA PHE A 88 10.79 3.97 -1.72
C PHE A 88 11.40 2.59 -1.52
N LEU A 89 10.71 1.56 -1.99
CA LEU A 89 11.18 0.18 -2.01
C LEU A 89 11.82 -0.05 -3.38
N ILE A 90 13.14 -0.03 -3.43
CA ILE A 90 13.91 -0.18 -4.67
C ILE A 90 14.53 -1.57 -4.78
N HIS A 91 14.82 -2.00 -6.00
CA HIS A 91 15.60 -3.20 -6.25
C HIS A 91 17.03 -3.06 -5.70
N SER A 92 17.57 -4.14 -5.16
CA SER A 92 18.95 -4.25 -4.71
C SER A 92 19.63 -5.47 -5.34
N GLU A 93 20.80 -5.24 -5.92
CA GLU A 93 21.69 -6.32 -6.41
C GLU A 93 22.30 -7.15 -5.27
N LYS A 94 22.22 -6.64 -4.03
CA LYS A 94 22.70 -7.34 -2.84
C LYS A 94 21.56 -8.09 -2.18
N GLU A 95 21.92 -9.15 -1.47
CA GLU A 95 20.96 -9.84 -0.60
C GLU A 95 20.47 -8.89 0.50
N GLU A 96 19.16 -8.73 0.59
CA GLU A 96 18.47 -7.92 1.61
C GLU A 96 17.51 -8.82 2.41
N ASN A 97 17.05 -8.36 3.58
CA ASN A 97 16.14 -9.13 4.42
C ASN A 97 14.73 -9.23 3.80
N SER A 98 14.26 -8.15 3.17
CA SER A 98 13.00 -8.10 2.42
C SER A 98 13.21 -8.40 0.94
N CYS A 99 12.23 -9.05 0.31
CA CYS A 99 12.28 -9.37 -1.12
C CYS A 99 10.88 -9.60 -1.69
N LEU A 100 10.77 -9.49 -3.02
CA LEU A 100 9.66 -10.03 -3.81
C LEU A 100 10.12 -11.31 -4.50
N GLY A 101 9.21 -12.25 -4.73
CA GLY A 101 9.48 -13.55 -5.33
C GLY A 101 10.43 -14.46 -4.53
N GLU A 102 10.62 -15.68 -5.04
CA GLU A 102 11.49 -16.77 -4.55
C GLU A 102 11.74 -16.77 -3.03
N ILE A 103 10.72 -17.26 -2.31
CA ILE A 103 10.74 -17.48 -0.87
C ILE A 103 10.62 -18.98 -0.63
N ASP A 104 11.18 -19.48 0.47
CA ASP A 104 11.05 -20.89 0.86
C ASP A 104 9.58 -21.27 1.08
N PHE A 105 8.97 -21.87 0.05
CA PHE A 105 7.58 -22.29 0.03
C PHE A 105 7.31 -23.50 0.95
N THR A 106 8.34 -24.18 1.45
CA THR A 106 8.13 -25.41 2.24
C THR A 106 7.52 -25.15 3.62
N LYS A 107 7.63 -23.92 4.11
CA LYS A 107 7.17 -23.52 5.45
C LYS A 107 5.89 -22.69 5.45
N PHE A 108 5.54 -22.07 4.31
CA PHE A 108 4.40 -21.17 4.20
C PHE A 108 3.18 -21.89 3.61
N LEU A 109 2.13 -22.03 4.39
CA LEU A 109 0.84 -22.53 3.96
C LEU A 109 0.02 -21.37 3.42
N LYS A 110 -0.25 -21.39 2.12
CA LYS A 110 -1.09 -20.40 1.46
C LYS A 110 -2.51 -20.43 2.05
N PRO A 111 -3.18 -19.27 2.19
CA PRO A 111 -4.59 -19.24 2.52
C PRO A 111 -5.41 -20.03 1.51
N ASN A 112 -6.55 -20.52 1.97
CA ASN A 112 -7.58 -21.10 1.13
C ASN A 112 -8.95 -20.60 1.61
N CYS A 113 -9.86 -20.39 0.66
CA CYS A 113 -11.24 -19.96 0.90
C CYS A 113 -12.09 -20.47 -0.26
N ASP A 114 -13.22 -21.11 0.02
CA ASP A 114 -14.04 -21.72 -1.02
C ASP A 114 -14.65 -20.67 -1.97
N ASP A 115 -14.94 -19.47 -1.46
CA ASP A 115 -15.47 -18.36 -2.24
C ASP A 115 -14.44 -17.72 -3.17
N ILE A 116 -13.15 -17.81 -2.82
CA ILE A 116 -12.02 -17.33 -3.64
C ILE A 116 -11.48 -18.53 -4.43
N ARG A 117 -11.99 -18.72 -5.65
CA ARG A 117 -11.65 -19.92 -6.45
C ARG A 117 -10.25 -19.90 -7.03
N SER A 118 -9.61 -18.74 -7.17
CA SER A 118 -8.22 -18.66 -7.63
C SER A 118 -7.26 -18.91 -6.47
N PRO A 119 -6.16 -19.63 -6.70
CA PRO A 119 -5.19 -19.87 -5.66
C PRO A 119 -4.47 -18.59 -5.27
N PHE A 120 -4.03 -18.54 -4.01
CA PHE A 120 -3.16 -17.49 -3.52
C PHE A 120 -1.73 -17.65 -4.06
N GLN A 121 -1.15 -16.56 -4.56
CA GLN A 121 0.27 -16.47 -4.92
C GLN A 121 1.05 -15.87 -3.75
N LEU A 122 2.27 -16.37 -3.54
CA LEU A 122 3.21 -15.74 -2.61
C LEU A 122 3.98 -14.67 -3.39
N ILE A 123 3.83 -13.43 -2.96
CA ILE A 123 4.34 -12.25 -3.66
C ILE A 123 5.73 -11.88 -3.16
N GLY A 124 5.93 -11.93 -1.85
CA GLY A 124 7.13 -11.38 -1.23
C GLY A 124 7.18 -11.61 0.28
N LYS A 125 8.23 -11.11 0.92
CA LYS A 125 8.34 -11.02 2.37
C LYS A 125 8.96 -9.69 2.78
N LEU A 126 8.47 -9.15 3.88
CA LEU A 126 8.99 -7.95 4.54
C LEU A 126 9.57 -8.35 5.89
N SER A 127 10.80 -7.93 6.18
CA SER A 127 11.48 -8.29 7.42
C SER A 127 11.52 -7.15 8.42
N LYS A 128 11.27 -7.47 9.69
CA LYS A 128 11.43 -6.54 10.82
C LYS A 128 12.86 -6.06 11.04
N LYS A 129 13.85 -6.73 10.42
CA LYS A 129 15.25 -6.29 10.43
C LYS A 129 15.46 -4.99 9.64
N ASP A 130 14.58 -4.69 8.69
CA ASP A 130 14.64 -3.47 7.90
C ASP A 130 13.96 -2.32 8.66
N GLU A 131 14.59 -1.14 8.67
CA GLU A 131 14.16 0.01 9.48
C GLU A 131 12.67 0.36 9.30
N SER A 132 12.21 0.41 8.05
CA SER A 132 10.83 0.76 7.68
C SER A 132 9.79 -0.22 8.22
N PHE A 133 10.19 -1.44 8.60
CA PHE A 133 9.31 -2.52 9.03
C PHE A 133 9.59 -3.00 10.46
N LYS A 134 10.48 -2.33 11.20
CA LYS A 134 10.80 -2.66 12.61
C LYS A 134 9.62 -2.72 13.55
N TRP A 135 8.52 -2.06 13.21
CA TRP A 135 7.30 -2.00 14.02
C TRP A 135 6.37 -3.20 13.79
N LEU A 136 6.62 -4.04 12.78
CA LEU A 136 5.79 -5.20 12.50
C LEU A 136 5.78 -6.18 13.70
N PRO A 137 4.64 -6.87 13.94
CA PRO A 137 4.53 -7.85 15.03
C PRO A 137 5.17 -9.21 14.71
N PHE A 138 5.81 -9.35 13.54
CA PHE A 138 6.43 -10.59 13.04
C PHE A 138 7.90 -10.34 12.72
N ASP A 139 8.74 -11.37 12.76
CA ASP A 139 10.10 -11.28 12.22
C ASP A 139 10.08 -11.14 10.69
N GLU A 140 9.14 -11.82 10.05
CA GLU A 140 8.87 -11.78 8.62
C GLU A 140 7.35 -11.73 8.38
N LEU A 141 6.89 -10.78 7.58
CA LEU A 141 5.54 -10.74 7.04
C LEU A 141 5.58 -11.27 5.60
N TYR A 142 4.98 -12.43 5.36
CA TYR A 142 4.83 -13.01 4.03
C TYR A 142 3.62 -12.37 3.33
N LEU A 143 3.83 -11.81 2.15
CA LEU A 143 2.80 -11.16 1.35
C LEU A 143 2.18 -12.18 0.40
N THR A 144 0.86 -12.33 0.44
CA THR A 144 0.14 -13.26 -0.43
C THR A 144 -1.19 -12.67 -0.89
N TYR A 145 -1.59 -12.97 -2.12
CA TYR A 145 -2.84 -12.51 -2.71
C TYR A 145 -3.27 -13.45 -3.86
N PRO A 146 -4.58 -13.64 -4.12
CA PRO A 146 -5.08 -14.33 -5.30
C PRO A 146 -5.07 -13.39 -6.52
N LEU A 147 -3.92 -13.27 -7.20
CA LEU A 147 -3.69 -12.30 -8.28
C LEU A 147 -4.67 -12.42 -9.46
N PHE A 148 -5.20 -13.63 -9.70
CA PHE A 148 -6.14 -13.92 -10.78
C PHE A 148 -7.60 -13.85 -10.32
N THR A 149 -7.91 -13.03 -9.32
CA THR A 149 -9.26 -12.77 -8.83
C THR A 149 -9.43 -11.27 -8.62
N GLY A 150 -10.57 -10.73 -9.05
CA GLY A 150 -11.00 -9.39 -8.66
C GLY A 150 -11.71 -9.45 -7.32
N ILE A 151 -11.21 -8.74 -6.31
CA ILE A 151 -11.89 -8.58 -5.02
C ILE A 151 -12.24 -7.11 -4.89
N GLY A 152 -13.53 -6.79 -4.84
CA GLY A 152 -14.03 -5.41 -4.89
C GLY A 152 -13.75 -4.54 -3.66
N ASP A 153 -13.15 -5.11 -2.61
CA ASP A 153 -12.80 -4.43 -1.37
C ASP A 153 -11.54 -5.09 -0.74
N TYR A 154 -11.14 -4.66 0.45
CA TYR A 154 -10.02 -5.22 1.20
C TYR A 154 -10.20 -6.72 1.47
N LEU A 155 -9.22 -7.53 1.06
CA LEU A 155 -9.07 -8.91 1.50
C LEU A 155 -8.36 -8.95 2.86
N PHE A 156 -9.04 -9.45 3.89
CA PHE A 156 -8.48 -9.57 5.23
C PHE A 156 -8.01 -11.00 5.55
N LEU A 157 -6.75 -11.11 5.97
CA LEU A 157 -6.10 -12.35 6.38
C LEU A 157 -5.69 -12.29 7.85
N ASP A 158 -5.96 -13.35 8.61
CA ASP A 158 -5.52 -13.53 9.99
C ASP A 158 -4.13 -14.17 9.99
N TYR A 159 -3.12 -13.38 10.37
CA TYR A 159 -1.72 -13.80 10.54
C TYR A 159 -1.39 -14.19 12.00
N SER A 160 -2.39 -14.60 12.79
CA SER A 160 -2.14 -15.18 14.13
C SER A 160 -1.10 -16.31 14.07
N ASN A 161 -1.13 -17.10 12.98
CA ASN A 161 0.00 -17.90 12.53
C ASN A 161 0.65 -17.24 11.29
N PRO A 162 1.85 -16.65 11.41
CA PRO A 162 2.46 -15.89 10.31
C PRO A 162 2.88 -16.75 9.11
N LEU A 163 2.97 -18.07 9.30
CA LEU A 163 3.31 -19.03 8.24
C LEU A 163 2.10 -19.77 7.68
N ALA A 164 0.90 -19.52 8.21
CA ALA A 164 -0.34 -20.12 7.72
C ALA A 164 -1.51 -19.14 7.90
N PRO A 165 -1.48 -17.99 7.18
CA PRO A 165 -2.57 -17.03 7.26
C PRO A 165 -3.88 -17.62 6.73
N SER A 166 -4.99 -17.14 7.27
CA SER A 166 -6.34 -17.61 6.92
C SER A 166 -7.27 -16.45 6.59
N VAL A 167 -8.23 -16.67 5.70
CA VAL A 167 -9.19 -15.64 5.30
C VAL A 167 -10.16 -15.33 6.46
N CYS A 168 -10.33 -14.06 6.82
CA CYS A 168 -11.14 -13.62 7.97
C CYS A 168 -12.64 -13.45 7.68
N GLN A 169 -12.98 -13.09 6.45
CA GLN A 169 -14.32 -12.74 6.00
C GLN A 169 -14.60 -13.46 4.68
N THR A 170 -15.86 -13.74 4.38
CA THR A 170 -16.26 -14.54 3.20
C THR A 170 -17.29 -13.85 2.33
N ASP A 171 -17.82 -12.71 2.77
CA ASP A 171 -18.82 -11.89 2.08
C ASP A 171 -18.19 -10.88 1.11
N TYR A 172 -17.13 -11.30 0.41
CA TYR A 172 -16.50 -10.46 -0.61
C TYR A 172 -17.32 -10.40 -1.89
N ILE A 173 -17.33 -9.24 -2.53
CA ILE A 173 -17.72 -9.12 -3.93
C ILE A 173 -16.54 -9.60 -4.77
N ILE A 174 -16.68 -10.78 -5.36
CA ILE A 174 -15.61 -11.45 -6.11
C ILE A 174 -15.99 -11.50 -7.59
N ASP A 175 -15.06 -11.07 -8.43
CA ASP A 175 -15.10 -11.23 -9.88
C ASP A 175 -13.95 -12.13 -10.36
N TYR A 176 -14.16 -12.78 -11.49
CA TYR A 176 -13.21 -13.69 -12.13
C TYR A 176 -12.87 -13.18 -13.53
N PRO A 177 -12.12 -12.06 -13.64
CA PRO A 177 -11.82 -11.45 -14.93
C PRO A 177 -11.02 -12.38 -15.85
N TYR A 178 -10.33 -13.36 -15.29
CA TYR A 178 -9.54 -14.38 -16.00
C TYR A 178 -10.24 -15.75 -16.08
N GLY A 179 -11.53 -15.83 -15.73
CA GLY A 179 -12.29 -17.08 -15.75
C GLY A 179 -11.91 -18.06 -14.64
N GLU A 180 -12.22 -19.35 -14.85
CA GLU A 180 -11.89 -20.41 -13.89
C GLU A 180 -10.40 -20.75 -13.93
N ILE A 181 -9.69 -20.39 -12.87
CA ILE A 181 -8.29 -20.73 -12.68
C ILE A 181 -8.17 -22.05 -11.91
N ASN A 182 -7.24 -22.91 -12.33
CA ASN A 182 -6.93 -24.14 -11.63
C ASN A 182 -6.46 -23.85 -10.19
N LYS A 183 -7.11 -24.42 -9.17
CA LYS A 183 -6.74 -24.27 -7.75
C LYS A 183 -5.30 -24.73 -7.44
N ASN A 184 -4.73 -25.60 -8.27
CA ASN A 184 -3.36 -26.08 -8.14
C ASN A 184 -2.37 -25.30 -9.03
N LEU A 185 -2.79 -24.18 -9.61
CA LEU A 185 -1.94 -23.35 -10.46
C LEU A 185 -0.61 -23.02 -9.78
N VAL A 186 0.47 -23.30 -10.49
CA VAL A 186 1.79 -22.76 -10.16
C VAL A 186 1.94 -21.43 -10.86
N HIS A 187 2.20 -20.37 -10.10
CA HIS A 187 2.62 -19.07 -10.61
C HIS A 187 3.58 -18.48 -9.58
N ARG A 188 4.86 -18.38 -9.95
CA ARG A 188 5.97 -18.08 -9.06
C ARG A 188 6.89 -17.05 -9.69
N PHE A 189 7.52 -16.24 -8.84
CA PHE A 189 8.39 -15.16 -9.26
C PHE A 189 9.85 -15.43 -8.88
N GLU A 190 10.78 -14.93 -9.69
CA GLU A 190 12.20 -14.85 -9.37
C GLU A 190 12.44 -13.90 -8.20
N ARG A 191 13.52 -14.12 -7.44
CA ARG A 191 13.88 -13.25 -6.33
C ARG A 191 14.23 -11.84 -6.83
N SER A 192 13.64 -10.83 -6.21
CA SER A 192 14.06 -9.43 -6.32
C SER A 192 14.25 -8.88 -4.91
N ASN A 193 15.50 -8.59 -4.52
CA ASN A 193 15.78 -8.06 -3.18
C ASN A 193 15.27 -6.62 -3.08
N LEU A 194 14.66 -6.28 -1.94
CA LEU A 194 14.10 -4.96 -1.69
C LEU A 194 14.93 -4.21 -0.66
N LYS A 195 15.21 -2.95 -0.98
CA LYS A 195 15.82 -2.00 -0.06
C LYS A 195 14.92 -0.77 0.09
N ALA A 196 14.68 -0.36 1.33
CA ALA A 196 14.01 0.89 1.62
C ALA A 196 14.99 2.07 1.50
N LYS A 197 14.61 3.09 0.72
CA LYS A 197 15.38 4.32 0.50
C LYS A 197 14.50 5.53 0.82
N SER A 198 14.92 6.37 1.75
CA SER A 198 14.18 7.60 2.09
C SER A 198 14.11 8.54 0.88
N ILE A 199 12.97 9.22 0.71
CA ILE A 199 12.81 10.28 -0.31
C ILE A 199 13.92 11.36 -0.23
N LYS A 200 14.46 11.60 0.96
CA LYS A 200 15.49 12.63 1.21
C LYS A 200 16.85 12.37 0.56
N ILE A 201 17.10 11.15 0.14
CA ILE A 201 18.38 10.74 -0.48
C ILE A 201 18.20 10.44 -1.98
N VAL A 202 17.08 10.86 -2.55
CA VAL A 202 16.88 10.88 -3.99
C VAL A 202 17.56 12.13 -4.54
N ASN A 203 18.50 11.91 -5.47
CA ASN A 203 19.40 12.97 -5.96
C ASN A 203 18.82 13.68 -7.18
N ASP A 204 18.12 12.95 -8.04
CA ASP A 204 17.39 13.50 -9.19
C ASP A 204 15.90 13.46 -8.86
N LEU A 205 15.27 14.63 -8.77
CA LEU A 205 13.85 14.72 -8.48
C LEU A 205 13.00 14.08 -9.60
N ASN A 206 13.52 13.98 -10.82
CA ASN A 206 12.84 13.25 -11.88
C ASN A 206 12.68 11.76 -11.56
N ASP A 207 13.57 11.17 -10.75
CA ASP A 207 13.43 9.77 -10.31
C ASP A 207 12.19 9.55 -9.44
N LEU A 208 11.60 10.63 -8.88
CA LEU A 208 10.37 10.58 -8.09
C LEU A 208 9.12 10.60 -8.97
N ASP A 209 9.24 11.13 -10.19
CA ASP A 209 8.13 11.25 -11.13
C ASP A 209 7.96 10.00 -12.01
N PHE A 210 8.97 9.13 -12.05
CA PHE A 210 8.92 7.91 -12.86
C PHE A 210 8.85 6.63 -12.01
N GLU A 211 7.74 5.92 -12.16
CA GLU A 211 7.45 4.63 -11.52
C GLU A 211 8.46 3.51 -11.85
N TYR A 212 9.34 3.67 -12.85
CA TYR A 212 10.37 2.66 -13.16
C TYR A 212 11.47 2.55 -12.09
N TRP A 213 11.64 3.56 -11.24
CA TRP A 213 12.76 3.61 -10.29
C TRP A 213 12.54 2.72 -9.05
N TYR A 214 11.30 2.47 -8.67
CA TYR A 214 10.94 1.76 -7.45
C TYR A 214 9.88 0.68 -7.70
N ASN A 215 9.86 -0.31 -6.81
CA ASN A 215 8.90 -1.42 -6.84
C ASN A 215 7.72 -1.20 -5.89
N GLY A 216 7.77 -0.13 -5.10
CA GLY A 216 6.74 0.20 -4.14
C GLY A 216 7.15 1.31 -3.19
N ILE A 217 6.28 1.62 -2.24
CA ILE A 217 6.45 2.68 -1.25
C ILE A 217 6.04 2.16 0.13
N ALA A 218 6.77 2.55 1.16
CA ALA A 218 6.42 2.30 2.56
C ALA A 218 6.30 3.62 3.33
N GLY A 219 5.56 3.56 4.43
CA GLY A 219 5.30 4.70 5.32
C GLY A 219 4.01 5.45 4.99
N VAL A 220 3.75 5.77 3.72
CA VAL A 220 2.52 6.44 3.27
C VAL A 220 2.03 5.88 1.94
N PRO A 221 0.73 5.56 1.77
CA PRO A 221 0.19 5.08 0.49
C PRO A 221 0.01 6.20 -0.52
N PHE A 222 0.38 5.94 -1.77
CA PHE A 222 0.07 6.77 -2.92
C PHE A 222 -1.18 6.20 -3.58
N TRP A 223 -2.35 6.75 -3.24
CA TRP A 223 -3.64 6.21 -3.67
C TRP A 223 -3.92 6.46 -5.15
N ILE A 224 -4.45 5.44 -5.84
CA ILE A 224 -5.03 5.59 -7.18
C ILE A 224 -6.51 6.02 -7.07
N GLN A 225 -7.30 5.32 -6.25
CA GLN A 225 -8.77 5.50 -6.19
C GLN A 225 -9.28 6.07 -4.84
N HIS A 226 -8.39 6.46 -3.93
CA HIS A 226 -8.71 7.08 -2.62
C HIS A 226 -9.79 6.34 -1.79
N PRO A 227 -9.55 5.08 -1.41
CA PRO A 227 -10.51 4.30 -0.64
C PRO A 227 -10.60 4.80 0.82
N GLU A 228 -11.58 4.31 1.57
CA GLU A 228 -11.58 4.48 3.02
C GLU A 228 -10.36 3.78 3.65
N ILE A 229 -9.81 4.39 4.71
CA ILE A 229 -8.72 3.74 5.45
C ILE A 229 -9.27 2.50 6.16
N PRO A 230 -8.67 1.30 5.96
CA PRO A 230 -9.28 0.07 6.41
C PRO A 230 -9.29 -0.03 7.94
N ARG A 231 -10.35 -0.67 8.45
CA ARG A 231 -10.51 -1.02 9.85
C ARG A 231 -10.48 -2.53 10.00
N CYS A 232 -9.82 -3.01 11.04
CA CYS A 232 -9.71 -4.43 11.31
C CYS A 232 -11.11 -5.02 11.55
N PRO A 233 -11.51 -6.07 10.81
CA PRO A 233 -12.84 -6.66 10.96
C PRO A 233 -13.07 -7.30 12.34
N LYS A 234 -12.00 -7.65 13.07
CA LYS A 234 -12.07 -8.31 14.38
C LYS A 234 -12.35 -7.35 15.54
N ASN A 235 -11.87 -6.11 15.45
CA ASN A 235 -11.92 -5.17 16.58
C ASN A 235 -12.27 -3.71 16.20
N GLY A 236 -12.50 -3.41 14.92
CA GLY A 236 -12.88 -2.08 14.43
C GLY A 236 -11.77 -1.02 14.51
N LYS A 237 -10.57 -1.37 15.01
CA LYS A 237 -9.44 -0.45 15.06
C LYS A 237 -8.95 -0.18 13.65
N LYS A 238 -8.55 1.07 13.39
CA LYS A 238 -7.89 1.45 12.15
C LYS A 238 -6.61 0.61 11.95
N MET A 239 -6.39 0.18 10.72
CA MET A 239 -5.19 -0.54 10.33
C MET A 239 -4.09 0.44 9.90
N LYS A 240 -2.84 0.07 10.16
CA LYS A 240 -1.65 0.85 9.77
C LYS A 240 -1.19 0.42 8.40
N PHE A 241 -0.84 1.40 7.56
CA PHE A 241 -0.22 1.12 6.27
C PHE A 241 1.15 0.47 6.45
N VAL A 242 1.41 -0.60 5.71
CA VAL A 242 2.69 -1.32 5.69
C VAL A 242 3.49 -0.87 4.47
N CYS A 243 2.95 -1.14 3.29
CA CYS A 243 3.56 -0.80 2.03
C CYS A 243 2.53 -0.86 0.89
N GLN A 244 2.92 -0.28 -0.23
CA GLN A 244 2.34 -0.41 -1.54
C GLN A 244 3.41 -1.05 -2.41
N ILE A 245 3.04 -2.01 -3.25
CA ILE A 245 3.92 -2.67 -4.22
C ILE A 245 3.30 -2.49 -5.59
N SER A 246 4.08 -1.96 -6.52
CA SER A 246 3.62 -1.66 -7.86
C SER A 246 3.86 -2.81 -8.81
N THR A 247 3.06 -2.87 -9.87
CA THR A 247 3.41 -3.63 -11.06
C THR A 247 4.85 -3.28 -11.48
N THR A 248 5.72 -4.28 -11.63
CA THR A 248 7.15 -4.03 -11.85
C THR A 248 7.80 -5.07 -12.74
N GLU A 249 8.69 -4.62 -13.63
CA GLU A 249 9.51 -5.50 -14.48
C GLU A 249 10.73 -6.09 -13.73
N SER A 250 11.02 -5.59 -12.54
CA SER A 250 12.14 -6.08 -11.72
C SER A 250 11.87 -7.45 -11.06
N VAL A 251 10.61 -7.91 -11.12
CA VAL A 251 10.18 -9.19 -10.54
C VAL A 251 9.65 -10.05 -11.68
N LYS A 252 10.48 -10.96 -12.19
CA LYS A 252 10.12 -11.82 -13.32
C LYS A 252 9.34 -13.04 -12.87
N VAL A 253 8.48 -13.55 -13.73
CA VAL A 253 7.85 -14.86 -13.55
C VAL A 253 8.91 -15.94 -13.78
N LYS A 254 9.10 -16.80 -12.77
CA LYS A 254 10.04 -17.94 -12.79
C LYS A 254 9.39 -19.18 -13.37
N GLU A 255 8.14 -19.44 -13.00
CA GLU A 255 7.39 -20.63 -13.36
C GLU A 255 5.89 -20.29 -13.35
N SER A 256 5.18 -20.69 -14.40
CA SER A 256 3.75 -20.43 -14.53
C SER A 256 3.07 -21.51 -15.36
N ASP A 257 2.04 -22.13 -14.78
CA ASP A 257 1.11 -23.03 -15.48
C ASP A 257 -0.13 -22.29 -15.97
N VAL A 258 -0.13 -20.95 -15.91
CA VAL A 258 -1.24 -20.13 -16.39
C VAL A 258 -1.31 -20.31 -17.90
N LEU A 259 -2.43 -20.82 -18.39
CA LEU A 259 -2.63 -21.01 -19.83
C LEU A 259 -2.63 -19.64 -20.52
N ASN A 260 -1.98 -19.56 -21.69
CA ASN A 260 -2.09 -18.40 -22.58
C ASN A 260 -3.52 -18.35 -23.14
N ASP A 261 -4.42 -17.75 -22.38
CA ASP A 261 -5.73 -17.28 -22.80
C ASP A 261 -5.58 -15.85 -23.36
N ASN A 262 -6.39 -15.47 -24.34
CA ASN A 262 -6.49 -14.09 -24.83
C ASN A 262 -6.88 -13.06 -23.74
N SER A 263 -7.33 -13.50 -22.56
CA SER A 263 -7.68 -12.65 -21.42
C SER A 263 -6.48 -12.15 -20.62
N LEU A 264 -5.30 -12.77 -20.76
CA LEU A 264 -4.08 -12.38 -20.04
C LEU A 264 -3.15 -11.61 -20.95
N SER A 265 -2.55 -10.56 -20.40
CA SER A 265 -1.53 -9.83 -21.13
C SER A 265 -0.24 -10.65 -21.17
N ILE A 266 0.57 -10.44 -22.22
CA ILE A 266 1.92 -11.03 -22.29
C ILE A 266 2.73 -10.68 -21.04
N ARG A 267 2.49 -9.51 -20.42
CA ARG A 267 3.19 -9.06 -19.22
C ARG A 267 2.83 -9.88 -17.97
N ASP A 268 1.61 -10.37 -17.86
CA ASP A 268 1.19 -11.24 -16.74
C ASP A 268 1.98 -12.56 -16.71
N HIS A 269 2.50 -12.99 -17.87
CA HIS A 269 3.36 -14.17 -17.98
C HIS A 269 4.85 -13.87 -17.82
N GLN A 270 5.24 -12.59 -17.79
CA GLN A 270 6.65 -12.16 -17.76
C GLN A 270 7.05 -11.57 -16.42
N PHE A 271 6.15 -10.84 -15.76
CA PHE A 271 6.46 -10.02 -14.60
C PHE A 271 5.36 -10.07 -13.53
N LEU A 272 5.67 -9.62 -12.32
CA LEU A 272 4.66 -9.37 -11.29
C LEU A 272 3.76 -8.21 -11.73
N GLN A 273 2.47 -8.50 -11.90
CA GLN A 273 1.45 -7.51 -12.24
C GLN A 273 0.34 -7.52 -11.18
N PHE A 274 -0.26 -6.35 -10.95
CA PHE A 274 -1.50 -6.19 -10.21
C PHE A 274 -2.54 -5.61 -11.16
N TRP A 275 -3.35 -6.49 -11.77
CA TRP A 275 -4.42 -6.14 -12.72
C TRP A 275 -3.96 -5.16 -13.82
N GLY A 276 -2.86 -5.51 -14.49
CA GLY A 276 -2.20 -4.62 -15.45
C GLY A 276 -1.22 -3.69 -14.76
N SER A 277 -1.50 -2.39 -14.69
CA SER A 277 -0.60 -1.36 -14.13
C SER A 277 -0.99 -0.89 -12.73
N GLY A 278 -1.68 -1.74 -11.96
CA GLY A 278 -2.12 -1.41 -10.61
C GLY A 278 -1.05 -1.60 -9.53
N ASP A 279 -1.50 -1.40 -8.30
CA ASP A 279 -0.72 -1.45 -7.08
C ASP A 279 -1.39 -2.31 -6.01
N LEU A 280 -0.62 -3.15 -5.31
CA LEU A 280 -1.04 -3.84 -4.11
C LEU A 280 -0.73 -3.01 -2.86
N TYR A 281 -1.75 -2.62 -2.13
CA TYR A 281 -1.67 -1.96 -0.84
C TYR A 281 -1.83 -2.95 0.30
N VAL A 282 -0.98 -2.83 1.32
CA VAL A 282 -0.95 -3.72 2.49
C VAL A 282 -1.12 -2.90 3.76
N PHE A 283 -2.08 -3.31 4.59
CA PHE A 283 -2.39 -2.72 5.89
C PHE A 283 -2.37 -3.77 6.99
N ILE A 284 -2.10 -3.40 8.23
CA ILE A 284 -2.12 -4.32 9.36
C ILE A 284 -2.68 -3.68 10.63
N GLU A 285 -3.49 -4.42 11.38
CA GLU A 285 -3.75 -4.13 12.79
C GLU A 285 -2.84 -5.02 13.65
N PRO A 286 -1.75 -4.45 14.23
CA PRO A 286 -0.65 -5.25 14.75
C PRO A 286 -1.01 -6.09 15.98
N GLU A 287 -2.01 -5.69 16.78
CA GLU A 287 -2.40 -6.45 17.98
C GLU A 287 -3.19 -7.71 17.62
N SER A 288 -4.19 -7.58 16.75
CA SER A 288 -4.99 -8.71 16.25
C SER A 288 -4.31 -9.50 15.14
N LYS A 289 -3.19 -8.99 14.58
CA LYS A 289 -2.44 -9.60 13.48
C LYS A 289 -3.28 -9.82 12.22
N ILE A 290 -4.29 -8.98 12.01
CA ILE A 290 -5.06 -8.99 10.77
C ILE A 290 -4.35 -8.11 9.75
N VAL A 291 -4.15 -8.64 8.54
CA VAL A 291 -3.54 -7.94 7.40
C VAL A 291 -4.61 -7.75 6.33
N GLY A 292 -4.77 -6.52 5.86
CA GLY A 292 -5.69 -6.16 4.78
C GLY A 292 -4.91 -5.90 3.49
N TYR A 293 -5.41 -6.45 2.39
CA TYR A 293 -4.85 -6.29 1.06
C TYR A 293 -5.87 -5.65 0.12
N LEU A 294 -5.44 -4.69 -0.67
CA LEU A 294 -6.25 -4.06 -1.70
C LEU A 294 -5.41 -3.91 -2.96
N ILE A 295 -5.94 -4.30 -4.12
CA ILE A 295 -5.37 -3.89 -5.40
C ILE A 295 -6.19 -2.71 -5.91
N GLN A 296 -5.51 -1.67 -6.38
CA GLN A 296 -6.13 -0.61 -7.17
C GLN A 296 -5.44 -0.52 -8.52
N ASP A 297 -6.22 -0.27 -9.55
CA ASP A 297 -5.79 -0.01 -10.91
C ASP A 297 -6.50 1.23 -11.47
N THR A 298 -6.04 1.69 -12.64
CA THR A 298 -6.52 2.91 -13.33
C THR A 298 -7.60 2.63 -14.36
#